data_AF-A0A936SNN5-F1
#
_entry.id   AF-A0A936SNN5-F1
#
_cell.length_a   1.000
_cell.length_b   1.000
_cell.length_c   1.000
_cell.angle_alpha   90.00
_cell.angle_beta   90.00
_cell.angle_gamma   90.00
#
_symmetry.space_group_name_H-M   'P 1'
#
loop_
_entity.id
_entity.type
_entity.pdbx_description
1 polymer ?
#
loop_
_entity_poly.entity_id
_entity_poly.type
_entity_poly.pdbx_seq_one_letter_code
_entity_poly.pdbx_strand_id
1 'polypeptide(L)'
;MAFLCPQCHKATLEISERMELAADSWSDEITLQAVACSACGLRAAAAYEESRRGALDSEAWHHTGYLLDPAAATALAGLIAQCPNPSQAGCACPAHAALGQVNSHGAWDGLRRSGIAIGGTFPMRYAG
;
A
#
# COMPACT_ATOMS: atom_id res chain seq x y z
N MET A 1 -13.00 2.60 -9.99
CA MET A 1 -11.89 3.03 -10.87
C MET A 1 -10.92 1.88 -11.02
N ALA A 2 -10.41 1.61 -12.21
CA ALA A 2 -9.50 0.51 -12.47
C ALA A 2 -8.07 1.03 -12.69
N PHE A 3 -7.09 0.33 -12.14
CA PHE A 3 -5.67 0.63 -12.37
C PHE A 3 -5.12 -0.24 -13.52
N LEU A 4 -4.13 0.31 -14.23
CA LEU A 4 -3.38 -0.43 -15.23
C LEU A 4 -2.44 -1.41 -14.54
N CYS A 5 -2.51 -2.68 -14.93
CA CYS A 5 -1.53 -3.67 -14.50
C CYS A 5 -0.17 -3.37 -15.16
N PRO A 6 0.95 -3.29 -14.40
CA PRO A 6 2.26 -3.01 -14.98
C PRO A 6 2.80 -4.14 -15.87
N GLN A 7 2.21 -5.34 -15.79
CA GLN A 7 2.66 -6.51 -16.54
C GLN A 7 1.88 -6.71 -17.86
N CYS A 8 0.55 -6.57 -17.82
CA CYS A 8 -0.29 -6.80 -19.02
C CYS A 8 -0.90 -5.52 -19.60
N HIS A 9 -0.70 -4.37 -18.95
CA HIS A 9 -1.19 -3.05 -19.36
C HIS A 9 -2.71 -2.93 -19.53
N LYS A 10 -3.47 -3.90 -19.03
CA LYS A 10 -4.94 -3.86 -19.01
C LYS A 10 -5.44 -3.21 -17.72
N ALA A 11 -6.59 -2.53 -17.80
CA ALA A 11 -7.32 -1.92 -16.70
C ALA A 11 -8.02 -2.98 -15.81
N THR A 12 -7.23 -3.87 -15.22
CA THR A 12 -7.72 -5.08 -14.51
C THR A 12 -7.03 -5.29 -13.17
N LEU A 13 -6.31 -4.27 -12.68
CA LEU A 13 -5.70 -4.31 -11.36
C LEU A 13 -6.73 -3.81 -10.34
N GLU A 14 -7.09 -4.69 -9.41
CA GLU A 14 -8.16 -4.53 -8.44
C GLU A 14 -7.60 -4.55 -7.01
N ILE A 15 -8.20 -3.80 -6.11
CA ILE A 15 -7.85 -3.79 -4.68
C ILE A 15 -8.66 -4.88 -3.99
N SER A 16 -7.99 -5.87 -3.40
CA SER A 16 -8.66 -6.94 -2.66
C SER A 16 -8.78 -6.63 -1.18
N GLU A 17 -7.76 -6.00 -0.59
CA GLU A 17 -7.71 -5.63 0.82
C GLU A 17 -7.13 -4.23 0.96
N ARG A 18 -7.55 -3.49 1.98
CA ARG A 18 -7.02 -2.15 2.29
C ARG A 18 -6.85 -1.96 3.79
N MET A 19 -5.88 -1.13 4.17
CA MET A 19 -5.62 -0.71 5.55
C MET A 19 -5.15 0.74 5.55
N GLU A 20 -5.77 1.56 6.39
CA GLU A 20 -5.30 2.92 6.69
C GLU A 20 -4.26 2.82 7.80
N LEU A 21 -3.10 3.46 7.62
CA LEU A 21 -2.00 3.45 8.56
C LEU A 21 -1.85 4.81 9.20
N ALA A 22 -1.22 4.85 10.37
CA ALA A 22 -0.87 6.10 11.03
C ALA A 22 0.03 6.96 10.14
N ALA A 23 -0.11 8.28 10.28
CA ALA A 23 0.78 9.25 9.65
C ALA A 23 2.25 9.00 10.00
N ASP A 24 3.14 9.40 9.11
CA ASP A 24 4.58 9.33 9.30
C ASP A 24 5.20 10.75 9.28
N SER A 25 6.52 10.84 9.11
CA SER A 25 7.23 12.13 9.05
C SER A 25 6.91 12.97 7.80
N TRP A 26 6.41 12.36 6.72
CA TRP A 26 6.18 12.97 5.41
C TRP A 26 4.70 13.03 5.02
N SER A 27 3.97 11.98 5.32
CA SER A 27 2.61 11.69 4.87
C SER A 27 1.67 11.79 6.06
N ASP A 28 0.64 12.62 5.91
CA ASP A 28 -0.41 12.77 6.92
C ASP A 28 -1.46 11.66 6.78
N GLU A 29 -1.58 11.07 5.58
CA GLU A 29 -2.42 9.90 5.32
C GLU A 29 -1.64 8.84 4.54
N ILE A 30 -1.75 7.57 4.99
CA ILE A 30 -1.14 6.41 4.34
C ILE A 30 -2.20 5.33 4.23
N THR A 31 -2.47 4.85 3.02
CA THR A 31 -3.34 3.69 2.77
C THR A 31 -2.54 2.59 2.07
N LEU A 32 -2.40 1.45 2.73
CA LEU A 32 -1.80 0.24 2.19
C LEU A 32 -2.89 -0.66 1.61
N GLN A 33 -2.64 -1.22 0.44
CA GLN A 33 -3.59 -2.03 -0.32
C GLN A 33 -2.91 -3.30 -0.81
N ALA A 34 -3.60 -4.43 -0.73
CA ALA A 34 -3.26 -5.60 -1.50
C ALA A 34 -4.01 -5.52 -2.85
N VAL A 35 -3.27 -5.67 -3.95
CA VAL A 35 -3.83 -5.56 -5.30
C VAL A 35 -3.52 -6.79 -6.13
N ALA A 36 -4.46 -7.16 -7.00
CA ALA A 36 -4.34 -8.31 -7.90
C ALA A 36 -4.86 -7.98 -9.30
N CYS A 37 -4.19 -8.50 -10.32
CA CYS A 37 -4.62 -8.38 -11.70
C CYS A 37 -5.49 -9.57 -12.09
N SER A 38 -6.76 -9.33 -12.42
CA SER A 38 -7.68 -10.37 -12.86
C SER A 38 -7.34 -10.95 -14.25
N ALA A 39 -6.53 -10.26 -15.07
CA ALA A 39 -6.14 -10.74 -16.39
C ALA A 39 -4.86 -11.60 -16.45
N CYS A 40 -3.82 -11.25 -15.69
CA CYS A 40 -2.52 -11.94 -15.76
C CYS A 40 -2.06 -12.53 -14.43
N GLY A 41 -2.86 -12.41 -13.36
CA GLY A 41 -2.59 -13.01 -12.05
C GLY A 41 -1.50 -12.31 -11.23
N LEU A 42 -0.97 -11.17 -11.69
CA LEU A 42 -0.03 -10.35 -10.91
C LEU A 42 -0.63 -10.06 -9.54
N ARG A 43 0.19 -10.18 -8.48
CA ARG A 43 -0.15 -9.73 -7.14
C ARG A 43 0.90 -8.74 -6.65
N ALA A 44 0.46 -7.68 -6.01
CA ALA A 44 1.31 -6.59 -5.55
C ALA A 44 0.72 -5.93 -4.30
N ALA A 45 1.51 -5.06 -3.67
CA ALA A 45 0.97 -4.05 -2.77
C ALA A 45 0.84 -2.71 -3.51
N ALA A 46 -0.03 -1.84 -3.03
CA ALA A 46 -0.02 -0.43 -3.38
C ALA A 46 -0.09 0.42 -2.12
N ALA A 47 0.73 1.47 -2.04
CA ALA A 47 0.68 2.47 -0.98
C ALA A 47 0.26 3.80 -1.61
N TYR A 48 -0.85 4.34 -1.13
CA TYR A 48 -1.25 5.72 -1.36
C TYR A 48 -0.79 6.55 -0.15
N GLU A 49 -0.05 7.61 -0.41
CA GLU A 49 0.57 8.46 0.60
C GLU A 49 0.27 9.91 0.23
N GLU A 50 -0.34 10.67 1.14
CA GLU A 50 -0.71 12.07 0.93
C GLU A 50 -0.04 12.96 1.98
N SER A 51 0.61 14.02 1.51
CA SER A 51 1.19 15.07 2.35
C SER A 51 0.42 16.37 2.14
N ARG A 52 -0.06 16.96 3.25
CA ARG A 52 -0.73 18.27 3.26
C ARG A 52 0.20 19.39 3.75
N ARG A 53 1.51 19.13 3.85
CA ARG A 53 2.49 20.04 4.48
C ARG A 53 3.04 21.15 3.56
N GLY A 54 2.39 21.42 2.43
CA GLY A 54 2.75 22.48 1.49
C GLY A 54 2.03 23.82 1.73
N ALA A 55 2.41 24.85 0.96
CA ALA A 55 1.61 26.07 0.81
C ALA A 55 0.17 25.71 0.37
N LEU A 56 -0.79 26.60 0.61
CA LEU A 56 -2.27 26.43 0.50
C LEU A 56 -2.85 25.67 -0.72
N ASP A 57 -2.05 25.32 -1.74
CA ASP A 57 -2.47 24.62 -2.96
C ASP A 57 -1.50 23.51 -3.43
N SER A 58 -0.61 23.00 -2.56
CA SER A 58 0.38 21.96 -2.93
C SER A 58 0.14 20.66 -2.18
N GLU A 59 -1.00 20.02 -2.44
CA GLU A 59 -1.19 18.61 -2.09
C GLU A 59 -0.23 17.75 -2.92
N ALA A 60 0.67 17.03 -2.24
CA ALA A 60 1.53 16.06 -2.87
C ALA A 60 1.04 14.67 -2.48
N TRP A 61 0.60 13.90 -3.48
CA TRP A 61 0.23 12.50 -3.29
C TRP A 61 1.16 11.59 -4.11
N HIS A 62 1.47 10.44 -3.53
CA HIS A 62 2.25 9.38 -4.15
C HIS A 62 1.44 8.10 -4.13
N HIS A 63 1.33 7.43 -5.28
CA HIS A 63 0.69 6.13 -5.36
C HIS A 63 1.68 5.11 -5.95
N THR A 64 2.33 4.39 -5.05
CA THR A 64 3.43 3.48 -5.38
C THR A 64 2.98 2.03 -5.28
N GLY A 65 3.15 1.27 -6.36
CA GLY A 65 2.99 -0.18 -6.38
C GLY A 65 4.29 -0.89 -6.02
N TYR A 66 4.19 -2.02 -5.33
CA TYR A 66 5.30 -2.88 -4.93
C TYR A 66 5.06 -4.29 -5.47
N LEU A 67 5.96 -4.78 -6.31
CA LEU A 67 5.90 -6.15 -6.82
C LEU A 67 6.19 -7.13 -5.68
N LEU A 68 5.29 -8.09 -5.49
CA LEU A 68 5.40 -9.13 -4.47
C LEU A 68 5.46 -10.50 -5.16
N ASP A 69 6.22 -11.42 -4.59
CA ASP A 69 6.04 -12.83 -4.93
C ASP A 69 4.69 -13.36 -4.39
N PRO A 70 4.20 -14.52 -4.86
CA PRO A 70 2.91 -15.06 -4.42
C PRO A 70 2.78 -15.31 -2.92
N ALA A 71 3.87 -15.68 -2.25
CA ALA A 71 3.88 -15.95 -0.81
C ALA A 71 3.81 -14.64 -0.02
N ALA A 72 4.61 -13.65 -0.41
CA ALA A 72 4.61 -12.30 0.15
C ALA A 72 3.25 -11.60 -0.03
N ALA A 73 2.62 -11.73 -1.20
CA ALA A 73 1.28 -11.20 -1.44
C ALA A 73 0.21 -11.85 -0.55
N THR A 74 0.28 -13.18 -0.37
CA THR A 74 -0.64 -13.92 0.50
C THR A 74 -0.43 -13.54 1.97
N ALA A 75 0.82 -13.37 2.40
CA ALA A 75 1.15 -12.93 3.75
C ALA A 75 0.63 -11.51 4.02
N LEU A 76 0.81 -10.57 3.09
CA LEU A 76 0.30 -9.21 3.21
C LEU A 76 -1.23 -9.18 3.33
N ALA A 77 -1.94 -9.84 2.41
CA ALA A 77 -3.40 -9.91 2.46
C ALA A 77 -3.89 -10.52 3.78
N GLY A 78 -3.23 -11.60 4.23
CA GLY A 78 -3.52 -12.23 5.51
C GLY A 78 -3.26 -11.32 6.72
N LEU A 79 -2.22 -10.50 6.69
CA LEU A 79 -1.96 -9.50 7.75
C LEU A 79 -3.05 -8.42 7.78
N ILE A 80 -3.41 -7.87 6.62
CA ILE A 80 -4.46 -6.83 6.54
C ILE A 80 -5.79 -7.39 7.07
N ALA A 81 -6.18 -8.59 6.64
CA ALA A 81 -7.44 -9.23 7.03
C ALA A 81 -7.54 -9.59 8.53
N GLN A 82 -6.41 -9.65 9.26
CA GLN A 82 -6.43 -9.85 10.71
C GLN A 82 -6.85 -8.59 11.49
N CYS A 83 -6.90 -7.44 10.84
CA CYS A 83 -7.34 -6.23 11.52
C CYS A 83 -8.86 -6.20 11.69
N PRO A 84 -9.37 -5.96 12.92
CA PRO A 84 -10.81 -5.84 13.15
C PRO A 84 -11.41 -4.54 12.60
N ASN A 85 -10.59 -3.51 12.37
CA ASN A 85 -11.03 -2.22 11.84
C ASN A 85 -9.96 -1.59 10.94
N PRO A 86 -9.79 -2.09 9.69
CA PRO A 86 -8.70 -1.68 8.82
C PRO A 86 -8.79 -0.24 8.32
N SER A 87 -9.96 0.41 8.42
CA SER A 87 -10.14 1.84 8.09
C SER A 87 -9.93 2.76 9.29
N GLN A 88 -9.35 2.27 10.39
CA GLN A 88 -9.04 3.09 11.56
C GLN A 88 -7.53 3.13 11.75
N ALA A 89 -6.88 4.16 11.20
CA ALA A 89 -5.43 4.35 11.26
C ALA A 89 -4.83 4.26 12.69
N GLY A 90 -5.60 4.65 13.71
CA GLY A 90 -5.23 4.56 15.12
C GLY A 90 -5.47 3.20 15.79
N CYS A 91 -5.82 2.14 15.03
CA CYS A 91 -6.05 0.81 15.58
C CYS A 91 -4.75 0.22 16.15
N ALA A 92 -4.78 -0.25 17.40
CA ALA A 92 -3.61 -0.82 18.07
C ALA A 92 -3.42 -2.34 17.82
N CYS A 93 -4.04 -2.90 16.77
CA CYS A 93 -3.96 -4.35 16.52
C CYS A 93 -2.56 -4.76 16.01
N PRO A 94 -2.20 -6.07 16.10
CA PRO A 94 -0.90 -6.56 15.64
C PRO A 94 -0.61 -6.25 14.17
N ALA A 95 -1.63 -6.25 13.30
CA ALA A 95 -1.47 -5.93 11.89
C ALA A 95 -1.03 -4.48 11.66
N HIS A 96 -1.65 -3.51 12.35
CA HIS A 96 -1.23 -2.11 12.31
C HIS A 96 0.15 -1.92 12.93
N ALA A 97 0.46 -2.62 14.03
CA ALA A 97 1.78 -2.54 14.66
C ALA A 97 2.90 -3.10 13.74
N ALA A 98 2.60 -4.11 12.92
CA ALA A 98 3.54 -4.64 11.93
C ALA A 98 3.65 -3.73 10.70
N LEU A 99 2.52 -3.43 10.07
CA LEU A 99 2.47 -2.73 8.77
C LEU A 99 2.63 -1.21 8.90
N GLY A 100 2.46 -0.62 10.08
CA GLY A 100 2.64 0.79 10.36
C GLY A 100 4.06 1.18 10.79
N GLN A 101 5.04 0.26 10.68
CA GLN A 101 6.41 0.57 11.10
C GLN A 101 7.08 1.60 10.19
N VAL A 102 7.86 2.48 10.81
CA VAL A 102 8.68 3.51 10.15
C VAL A 102 10.17 3.18 10.24
N ASN A 103 10.95 3.73 9.33
CA ASN A 103 12.41 3.65 9.35
C ASN A 103 13.04 4.68 10.32
N SER A 104 14.37 4.74 10.37
CA SER A 104 15.12 5.63 11.28
C SER A 104 14.90 7.12 11.02
N HIS A 105 14.40 7.49 9.83
CA HIS A 105 14.04 8.85 9.47
C HIS A 105 12.56 9.16 9.74
N GLY A 106 11.80 8.21 10.30
CA GLY A 106 10.37 8.35 10.55
C GLY A 106 9.52 8.23 9.29
N ALA A 107 10.05 7.74 8.17
CA ALA A 107 9.28 7.47 6.96
C ALA A 107 8.78 6.01 6.95
N TRP A 108 7.59 5.77 6.42
CA TRP A 108 6.97 4.46 6.38
C TRP A 108 7.85 3.44 5.63
N ASP A 109 8.01 2.27 6.25
CA ASP A 109 8.77 1.14 5.68
C ASP A 109 8.15 -0.20 6.13
N GLY A 110 6.82 -0.19 6.35
CA GLY A 110 6.10 -1.26 7.02
C GLY A 110 6.18 -2.61 6.31
N LEU A 111 6.20 -2.61 4.97
CA LEU A 111 6.35 -3.84 4.19
C LEU A 111 7.68 -4.55 4.49
N ARG A 112 8.81 -3.83 4.35
CA ARG A 112 10.14 -4.42 4.59
C ARG A 112 10.30 -4.85 6.03
N ARG A 113 9.86 -4.01 6.98
CA ARG A 113 9.96 -4.29 8.41
C ARG A 113 9.07 -5.43 8.88
N SER A 114 7.97 -5.69 8.18
CA SER A 114 7.11 -6.87 8.38
C SER A 114 7.65 -8.12 7.70
N GLY A 115 8.82 -8.08 7.07
CA GLY A 115 9.42 -9.21 6.36
C GLY A 115 8.74 -9.52 5.01
N ILE A 116 7.93 -8.61 4.47
CA ILE A 116 7.32 -8.77 3.15
C ILE A 116 8.39 -8.50 2.09
N ALA A 117 8.73 -9.52 1.31
CA ALA A 117 9.71 -9.44 0.24
C ALA A 117 9.16 -8.59 -0.92
N ILE A 118 9.93 -7.58 -1.33
CA ILE A 118 9.59 -6.67 -2.44
C ILE A 118 10.58 -6.94 -3.59
N GLY A 119 10.04 -7.29 -4.76
CA GLY A 119 10.83 -7.53 -5.98
C GLY A 119 11.12 -6.27 -6.80
N GLY A 120 10.40 -5.17 -6.54
CA GLY A 120 10.56 -3.89 -7.23
C GLY A 120 9.38 -2.97 -7.00
N THR A 121 9.42 -1.78 -7.59
CA THR A 121 8.33 -0.80 -7.51
C THR A 121 7.84 -0.40 -8.90
N PHE A 122 6.61 0.10 -8.97
CA PHE A 122 6.02 0.66 -10.18
C PHE A 122 5.03 1.79 -9.82
N PRO A 123 4.83 2.79 -10.68
CA PRO A 123 3.80 3.81 -10.45
C PRO A 123 2.41 3.20 -10.63
N MET A 124 1.49 3.45 -9.70
CA MET A 124 0.08 3.11 -9.89
C MET A 124 -0.55 4.09 -10.87
N ARG A 125 -0.99 3.58 -12.04
CA ARG A 125 -1.56 4.40 -13.12
C ARG A 125 -3.04 4.09 -13.29
N TYR A 126 -3.86 5.14 -13.35
CA TYR A 126 -5.27 5.00 -13.68
C TYR A 126 -5.47 4.64 -15.15
N ALA A 127 -6.44 3.78 -15.43
CA ALA A 127 -7.00 3.65 -16.76
C ALA A 127 -8.02 4.77 -16.95
N GLY A 128 -7.63 5.80 -17.71
CA GLY A 128 -8.51 6.90 -18.11
C GLY A 128 -9.55 6.49 -19.13
#